data_AF-A0A412Y1P4-F1
#
_entry.id   AF-A0A412Y1P4-F1
#
_cell.length_a   1.000
_cell.length_b   1.000
_cell.length_c   1.000
_cell.angle_alpha   90.00
_cell.angle_beta   90.00
_cell.angle_gamma   90.00
#
_symmetry.space_group_name_H-M   'P 1'
#
loop_
_entity.id
_entity.type
_entity.pdbx_description
1 polymer ?
#
loop_
_entity_poly.entity_id
_entity_poly.type
_entity_poly.pdbx_seq_one_letter_code
_entity_poly.pdbx_strand_id
1 'polypeptide(L)'
;MKKEAIKKEWHVPEKYHAQVREKPETFYNVPHEYRSPQLCLEAVRGWGYNLGIVPEEMKTREMCREAFNASPDLDYGHCAIIGFMPFADVVLECLKDSAGGTDMTDLAATVRPEVMDREIAGFLVGKDGHCLQYVPVHLQTEELALMAVRTSGNAVLLHRSVREDIKTEKVYMAGMEEGCFQSFLHIPPDRRTPEICLVAEKLYPDVVRARPDSIPEAVRNGCNIYTLGNLLEKASGERFDAGTVKRVYEGKPLRVKQFTTPTGVMNDTVIRFSKENSRFQYDQPHKNRMIKRGMKP
;
A
#
# COMPACT_ATOMS: atom_id res chain seq x y z
N MET A 1 15.99 -10.29 44.42
CA MET A 1 14.88 -9.74 45.23
C MET A 1 13.57 -9.99 44.50
N LYS A 2 12.75 -10.94 44.96
CA LYS A 2 11.39 -11.14 44.45
C LYS A 2 10.52 -10.03 45.04
N LYS A 3 9.91 -9.18 44.21
CA LYS A 3 8.85 -8.28 44.68
C LYS A 3 7.64 -9.16 45.05
N GLU A 4 7.38 -9.32 46.33
CA GLU A 4 6.09 -9.87 46.79
C GLU A 4 5.00 -8.90 46.34
N ALA A 5 4.13 -9.37 45.44
CA ALA A 5 2.94 -8.63 45.05
C ALA A 5 1.97 -8.67 46.23
N ILE A 6 1.88 -7.57 46.96
CA ILE A 6 0.81 -7.34 47.94
C ILE A 6 -0.50 -7.44 47.16
N LYS A 7 -1.31 -8.47 47.41
CA LYS A 7 -2.67 -8.56 46.87
C LYS A 7 -3.46 -7.40 47.47
N LYS A 8 -3.74 -6.37 46.66
CA LYS A 8 -4.66 -5.30 47.04
C LYS A 8 -6.03 -5.92 47.30
N GLU A 9 -6.47 -5.87 48.55
CA GLU A 9 -7.81 -6.28 48.94
C GLU A 9 -8.78 -5.14 48.58
N TRP A 10 -9.78 -5.45 47.77
CA TRP A 10 -10.74 -4.46 47.29
C TRP A 10 -11.99 -4.52 48.17
N HIS A 11 -12.25 -3.45 48.90
CA HIS A 11 -13.52 -3.26 49.57
C HIS A 11 -14.33 -2.22 48.81
N VAL A 12 -15.29 -2.68 48.01
CA VAL A 12 -16.17 -1.81 47.20
C VAL A 12 -17.53 -1.71 47.90
N PRO A 13 -17.95 -0.52 48.35
CA PRO A 13 -19.28 -0.32 48.90
C PRO A 13 -20.40 -0.76 47.93
N GLU A 14 -21.42 -1.49 48.41
CA GLU A 14 -22.52 -2.02 47.57
C GLU A 14 -23.25 -0.93 46.77
N LYS A 15 -23.28 0.32 47.27
CA LYS A 15 -23.84 1.45 46.53
C LYS A 15 -23.24 1.62 45.14
N TYR A 16 -21.96 1.27 44.93
CA TYR A 16 -21.30 1.37 43.63
C TYR A 16 -21.66 0.21 42.72
N HIS A 17 -21.82 -1.01 43.26
CA HIS A 17 -22.38 -2.13 42.51
C HIS A 17 -23.82 -1.82 42.07
N ALA A 18 -24.67 -1.33 42.97
CA ALA A 18 -26.03 -0.91 42.65
C ALA A 18 -26.06 0.21 41.59
N GLN A 19 -25.23 1.25 41.74
CA GLN A 19 -25.11 2.33 40.76
C GLN A 19 -24.76 1.81 39.36
N VAL A 20 -23.77 0.93 39.26
CA VAL A 20 -23.33 0.38 37.97
C VAL A 20 -24.40 -0.51 37.33
N ARG A 21 -25.15 -1.29 38.12
CA ARG A 21 -26.27 -2.10 37.62
C ARG A 21 -27.42 -1.25 37.08
N GLU A 22 -27.74 -0.15 37.76
CA GLU A 22 -28.86 0.71 37.38
C GLU A 22 -28.52 1.69 36.25
N LYS A 23 -27.33 2.27 36.29
CA LYS A 23 -26.87 3.34 35.38
C LYS A 23 -25.39 3.18 35.05
N PRO A 24 -25.02 2.17 34.25
CA PRO A 24 -23.63 1.85 33.95
C PRO A 24 -22.89 3.02 33.29
N GLU A 25 -23.55 3.88 32.51
CA GLU A 25 -22.98 5.08 31.90
C GLU A 25 -22.43 6.09 32.91
N THR A 26 -22.80 5.96 34.19
CA THR A 26 -22.34 6.84 35.28
C THR A 26 -21.09 6.31 36.01
N PHE A 27 -20.45 5.24 35.52
CA PHE A 27 -19.28 4.62 36.16
C PHE A 27 -18.12 5.60 36.41
N TYR A 28 -18.00 6.67 35.61
CA TYR A 28 -16.99 7.73 35.83
C TYR A 28 -17.12 8.43 37.19
N ASN A 29 -18.31 8.42 37.81
CA ASN A 29 -18.55 8.97 39.15
C ASN A 29 -18.04 8.07 40.29
N VAL A 30 -17.70 6.80 40.00
CA VAL A 30 -17.11 5.91 41.00
C VAL A 30 -15.67 6.35 41.28
N PRO A 31 -15.30 6.66 42.53
CA PRO A 31 -13.92 7.03 42.89
C PRO A 31 -12.92 5.94 42.53
N HIS A 32 -11.70 6.36 42.18
CA HIS A 32 -10.67 5.46 41.67
C HIS A 32 -10.32 4.32 42.65
N GLU A 33 -10.31 4.56 43.97
CA GLU A 33 -10.02 3.52 44.95
C GLU A 33 -11.03 2.36 44.97
N TYR A 34 -12.25 2.57 44.47
CA TYR A 34 -13.34 1.59 44.45
C TYR A 34 -13.54 0.90 43.09
N ARG A 35 -12.76 1.28 42.06
CA ARG A 35 -12.79 0.64 40.73
C ARG A 35 -12.03 -0.70 40.76
N SER A 36 -12.60 -1.69 41.46
CA SER A 36 -12.04 -3.04 41.48
C SER A 36 -12.17 -3.70 40.10
N PRO A 37 -11.34 -4.71 39.76
CA PRO A 37 -11.48 -5.45 38.50
C PRO A 37 -12.90 -6.01 38.28
N GLN A 38 -13.55 -6.47 39.34
CA GLN A 38 -14.92 -6.99 39.27
C GLN A 38 -15.94 -5.89 38.94
N LEU A 39 -15.86 -4.74 39.63
CA LEU A 39 -16.77 -3.62 39.36
C LEU A 39 -16.52 -3.03 37.96
N CYS A 40 -15.27 -2.96 37.51
CA CYS A 40 -14.92 -2.55 36.15
C CYS A 40 -15.56 -3.46 35.10
N LEU A 41 -15.49 -4.79 35.27
CA LEU A 41 -16.10 -5.73 34.34
C LEU A 41 -17.63 -5.58 34.32
N GLU A 42 -18.26 -5.43 35.49
CA GLU A 42 -19.69 -5.18 35.61
C GLU A 42 -20.11 -3.89 34.88
N ALA A 43 -19.31 -2.82 35.03
CA ALA A 43 -19.54 -1.55 34.34
C ALA A 43 -19.39 -1.67 32.83
N VAL A 44 -18.35 -2.37 32.36
CA VAL A 44 -18.12 -2.60 30.93
C VAL A 44 -19.24 -3.39 30.28
N ARG A 45 -19.77 -4.42 30.98
CA ARG A 45 -20.92 -5.21 30.50
C ARG A 45 -22.19 -4.39 30.34
N GLY A 46 -22.41 -3.43 31.24
CA GLY A 46 -23.58 -2.55 31.17
C GLY A 46 -23.44 -1.45 30.10
N TRP A 47 -22.22 -0.99 29.83
CA TRP A 47 -21.94 0.06 28.84
C TRP A 47 -20.49 -0.04 28.37
N GLY A 48 -20.28 -0.50 27.12
CA GLY A 48 -18.94 -0.84 26.62
C GLY A 48 -17.90 0.28 26.76
N TYR A 49 -18.31 1.53 26.57
CA TYR A 49 -17.45 2.72 26.69
C TYR A 49 -16.81 2.92 28.07
N ASN A 50 -17.31 2.25 29.10
CA ASN A 50 -16.66 2.23 30.40
C ASN A 50 -15.25 1.64 30.36
N LEU A 51 -14.88 0.89 29.31
CA LEU A 51 -13.50 0.45 29.09
C LEU A 51 -12.51 1.62 29.05
N GLY A 52 -12.91 2.80 28.57
CA GLY A 52 -12.07 4.00 28.58
C GLY A 52 -11.80 4.56 29.98
N ILE A 53 -12.61 4.19 30.97
CA ILE A 53 -12.50 4.61 32.39
C ILE A 53 -11.67 3.60 33.20
N VAL A 54 -11.60 2.35 32.73
CA VAL A 54 -10.80 1.29 33.37
C VAL A 54 -9.31 1.59 33.20
N PRO A 55 -8.52 1.65 34.29
CA PRO A 55 -7.07 1.78 34.23
C PRO A 55 -6.43 0.69 33.35
N GLU A 56 -5.41 1.06 32.56
CA GLU A 56 -4.80 0.18 31.56
C GLU A 56 -4.28 -1.14 32.17
N GLU A 57 -3.68 -1.08 33.36
CA GLU A 57 -3.14 -2.23 34.07
C GLU A 57 -4.22 -3.23 34.56
N MET A 58 -5.49 -2.82 34.59
CA MET A 58 -6.62 -3.66 34.97
C MET A 58 -7.43 -4.17 33.77
N LYS A 59 -7.18 -3.66 32.56
CA LYS A 59 -7.87 -4.16 31.37
C LYS A 59 -7.50 -5.61 31.12
N THR A 60 -8.49 -6.41 30.80
CA THR A 60 -8.30 -7.81 30.39
C THR A 60 -8.85 -8.02 28.98
N ARG A 61 -8.43 -9.10 28.33
CA ARG A 61 -8.97 -9.49 27.03
C ARG A 61 -10.47 -9.73 27.09
N GLU A 62 -10.95 -10.35 28.18
CA GLU A 62 -12.39 -10.53 28.44
C GLU A 62 -13.10 -9.17 28.48
N MET A 63 -12.63 -8.22 29.30
CA MET A 63 -13.23 -6.88 29.35
C MET A 63 -13.27 -6.22 27.97
N CYS A 64 -12.22 -6.35 27.16
CA CYS A 64 -12.21 -5.76 25.82
C CYS A 64 -13.29 -6.38 24.90
N ARG A 65 -13.44 -7.71 24.90
CA ARG A 65 -14.49 -8.39 24.13
C ARG A 65 -15.89 -8.04 24.60
N GLU A 66 -16.10 -8.01 25.92
CA GLU A 66 -17.38 -7.60 26.51
C GLU A 66 -17.69 -6.14 26.15
N ALA A 67 -16.69 -5.25 26.19
CA ALA A 67 -16.85 -3.86 25.80
C ALA A 67 -17.27 -3.70 24.35
N PHE A 68 -16.66 -4.47 23.44
CA PHE A 68 -17.01 -4.46 22.03
C PHE A 68 -18.45 -4.89 21.80
N ASN A 69 -18.87 -6.00 22.42
CA ASN A 69 -20.22 -6.56 22.27
C ASN A 69 -21.31 -5.72 22.94
N ALA A 70 -20.97 -4.95 23.99
CA ALA A 70 -21.85 -4.03 24.68
C ALA A 70 -21.76 -2.59 24.14
N SER A 71 -21.09 -2.38 23.00
CA SER A 71 -20.90 -1.06 22.42
C SER A 71 -22.16 -0.61 21.65
N PRO A 72 -22.75 0.55 21.98
CA PRO A 72 -23.92 1.06 21.27
C PRO A 72 -23.58 1.53 19.83
N ASP A 73 -22.31 1.76 19.52
CA ASP A 73 -21.88 2.32 18.23
C ASP A 73 -21.77 1.30 17.10
N LEU A 74 -21.94 0.00 17.41
CA LEU A 74 -22.03 -1.04 16.37
C LEU A 74 -23.19 -0.78 15.41
N ASP A 75 -24.27 -0.17 15.89
CA ASP A 75 -25.43 0.21 15.07
C ASP A 75 -25.16 1.41 14.16
N TYR A 76 -24.16 2.23 14.50
CA TYR A 76 -23.80 3.46 13.78
C TYR A 76 -22.59 3.28 12.86
N GLY A 77 -22.04 2.07 12.75
CA GLY A 77 -20.90 1.77 11.88
C GLY A 77 -19.60 2.44 12.32
N HIS A 78 -19.43 2.70 13.62
CA HIS A 78 -18.19 3.25 14.17
C HIS A 78 -17.68 2.38 15.32
N CYS A 79 -16.39 2.04 15.30
CA CYS A 79 -15.76 1.14 16.27
C CYS A 79 -14.78 1.87 17.21
N ALA A 80 -15.15 3.07 17.68
CA ALA A 80 -14.30 3.89 18.54
C ALA A 80 -13.84 3.16 19.82
N ILE A 81 -14.62 2.17 20.28
CA ILE A 81 -14.27 1.32 21.42
C ILE A 81 -12.93 0.59 21.25
N ILE A 82 -12.53 0.28 20.01
CA ILE A 82 -11.24 -0.36 19.68
C ILE A 82 -10.07 0.48 20.18
N GLY A 83 -10.20 1.81 20.16
CA GLY A 83 -9.18 2.74 20.65
C GLY A 83 -8.87 2.62 22.14
N PHE A 84 -9.72 1.97 22.93
CA PHE A 84 -9.48 1.72 24.35
C PHE A 84 -8.84 0.36 24.63
N MET A 85 -8.64 -0.50 23.63
CA MET A 85 -8.13 -1.86 23.82
C MET A 85 -6.59 -1.89 23.77
N PRO A 86 -5.90 -2.53 24.73
CA PRO A 86 -4.44 -2.66 24.72
C PRO A 86 -3.92 -3.97 24.11
N PHE A 87 -4.81 -4.87 23.67
CA PHE A 87 -4.43 -6.21 23.22
C PHE A 87 -4.59 -6.34 21.71
N ALA A 88 -3.46 -6.44 20.99
CA ALA A 88 -3.44 -6.51 19.53
C ALA A 88 -4.27 -7.68 18.97
N ASP A 89 -4.23 -8.84 19.63
CA ASP A 89 -5.03 -10.01 19.25
C ASP A 89 -6.54 -9.73 19.29
N VAL A 90 -7.01 -9.06 20.34
CA VAL A 90 -8.43 -8.70 20.48
C VAL A 90 -8.81 -7.58 19.51
N VAL A 91 -7.94 -6.59 19.31
CA VAL A 91 -8.15 -5.54 18.30
C VAL A 91 -8.34 -6.15 16.92
N LEU A 92 -7.49 -7.12 16.54
CA LEU A 92 -7.60 -7.78 15.24
C LEU A 92 -8.89 -8.59 15.10
N GLU A 93 -9.33 -9.28 16.15
CA GLU A 93 -10.65 -9.95 16.19
C GLU A 93 -11.77 -8.95 15.89
N CYS A 94 -11.83 -7.84 16.64
CA CYS A 94 -12.84 -6.80 16.48
C CYS A 94 -12.82 -6.16 15.08
N LEU A 95 -11.63 -5.90 14.53
CA LEU A 95 -11.47 -5.35 13.18
C LEU A 95 -12.02 -6.30 12.11
N LYS A 96 -11.79 -7.61 12.25
CA LYS A 96 -12.32 -8.63 11.34
C LYS A 96 -13.84 -8.68 11.40
N ASP A 97 -14.43 -8.60 12.58
CA ASP A 97 -15.88 -8.61 12.78
C ASP A 97 -16.54 -7.34 12.20
N SER A 98 -15.84 -6.20 12.27
CA SER A 98 -16.34 -4.90 11.79
C SER A 98 -16.17 -4.68 10.29
N ALA A 99 -15.35 -5.50 9.63
CA ALA A 99 -14.90 -5.25 8.27
C ALA A 99 -16.00 -5.30 7.19
N GLY A 100 -17.19 -5.80 7.52
CA GLY A 100 -18.33 -5.88 6.60
C GLY A 100 -19.22 -4.63 6.56
N GLY A 101 -19.10 -3.72 7.54
CA GLY A 101 -20.04 -2.61 7.71
C GLY A 101 -19.42 -1.22 7.91
N THR A 102 -18.09 -1.13 8.06
CA THR A 102 -17.38 0.14 8.34
C THR A 102 -16.29 0.38 7.31
N ASP A 103 -16.02 1.66 7.01
CA ASP A 103 -14.88 2.05 6.19
C ASP A 103 -13.54 1.61 6.83
N MET A 104 -12.63 1.05 6.02
CA MET A 104 -11.36 0.52 6.55
C MET A 104 -10.46 1.62 7.10
N THR A 105 -10.50 2.82 6.52
CA THR A 105 -9.68 3.94 6.99
C THR A 105 -10.19 4.50 8.31
N ASP A 106 -11.51 4.51 8.52
CA ASP A 106 -12.11 4.83 9.82
C ASP A 106 -11.70 3.80 10.88
N LEU A 107 -11.77 2.50 10.56
CA LEU A 107 -11.30 1.45 11.46
C LEU A 107 -9.81 1.61 11.78
N ALA A 108 -8.97 1.84 10.78
CA ALA A 108 -7.53 2.03 10.96
C ALA A 108 -7.21 3.22 11.88
N ALA A 109 -8.00 4.31 11.79
CA ALA A 109 -7.84 5.49 12.63
C ALA A 109 -8.17 5.24 14.11
N THR A 110 -8.99 4.23 14.44
CA THR A 110 -9.30 3.86 15.84
C THR A 110 -8.17 3.09 16.52
N VAL A 111 -7.31 2.42 15.76
CA VAL A 111 -6.24 1.59 16.33
C VAL A 111 -5.14 2.46 16.88
N ARG A 112 -4.84 2.31 18.18
CA ARG A 112 -3.74 3.03 18.81
C ARG A 112 -2.40 2.65 18.18
N PRO A 113 -1.49 3.62 17.92
CA PRO A 113 -0.18 3.34 17.34
C PRO A 113 0.66 2.31 18.11
N GLU A 114 0.52 2.25 19.44
CA GLU A 114 1.25 1.32 20.31
C GLU A 114 0.70 -0.13 20.24
N VAL A 115 -0.53 -0.29 19.76
CA VAL A 115 -1.21 -1.60 19.62
C VAL A 115 -1.12 -2.12 18.20
N MET A 116 -0.96 -1.22 17.22
CA MET A 116 -0.74 -1.59 15.82
C MET A 116 0.50 -2.48 15.69
N ASP A 117 0.31 -3.70 15.20
CA ASP A 117 1.38 -4.64 14.88
C ASP A 117 1.38 -4.99 13.38
N ARG A 118 2.24 -5.94 12.99
CA ARG A 118 2.35 -6.35 11.57
C ARG A 118 1.10 -7.07 11.06
N GLU A 119 0.40 -7.81 11.92
CA GLU A 119 -0.78 -8.58 11.51
C GLU A 119 -1.97 -7.64 11.30
N ILE A 120 -2.18 -6.69 12.21
CA ILE A 120 -3.20 -5.65 12.08
C ILE A 120 -2.91 -4.77 10.85
N ALA A 121 -1.67 -4.30 10.69
CA ALA A 121 -1.29 -3.49 9.52
C ALA A 121 -1.53 -4.25 8.21
N GLY A 122 -1.12 -5.52 8.14
CA GLY A 122 -1.35 -6.37 6.96
C GLY A 122 -2.83 -6.61 6.67
N PHE A 123 -3.65 -6.83 7.70
CA PHE A 123 -5.09 -6.97 7.55
C PHE A 123 -5.74 -5.71 6.99
N LEU A 124 -5.47 -4.54 7.61
CA LEU A 124 -6.06 -3.27 7.20
C LEU A 124 -5.63 -2.88 5.79
N VAL A 125 -4.33 -2.94 5.49
CA VAL A 125 -3.76 -2.59 4.17
C VAL A 125 -4.20 -3.57 3.08
N GLY A 126 -4.36 -4.85 3.43
CA GLY A 126 -4.88 -5.86 2.51
C GLY A 126 -6.34 -5.65 2.12
N LYS A 127 -7.13 -4.95 2.96
CA LYS A 127 -8.52 -4.59 2.67
C LYS A 127 -8.63 -3.25 1.94
N ASP A 128 -7.85 -2.25 2.36
CA ASP A 128 -7.71 -0.98 1.68
C ASP A 128 -6.28 -0.44 1.83
N GLY A 129 -5.59 -0.25 0.71
CA GLY A 129 -4.24 0.28 0.69
C GLY A 129 -4.10 1.68 1.30
N HIS A 130 -5.18 2.48 1.36
CA HIS A 130 -5.15 3.78 2.04
C HIS A 130 -4.91 3.66 3.55
N CYS A 131 -5.12 2.48 4.16
CA CYS A 131 -4.80 2.23 5.55
C CYS A 131 -3.30 2.34 5.86
N LEU A 132 -2.42 2.25 4.85
CA LEU A 132 -0.97 2.39 5.04
C LEU A 132 -0.60 3.72 5.72
N GLN A 133 -1.40 4.77 5.52
CA GLN A 133 -1.17 6.09 6.11
C GLN A 133 -1.28 6.10 7.65
N TYR A 134 -1.99 5.13 8.24
CA TYR A 134 -2.18 4.99 9.70
C TYR A 134 -1.17 4.03 10.33
N VAL A 135 -0.41 3.29 9.53
CA VAL A 135 0.61 2.36 10.03
C VAL A 135 1.80 3.17 10.57
N PRO A 136 2.25 2.92 11.83
CA PRO A 136 3.41 3.57 12.39
C PRO A 136 4.65 3.46 11.50
N VAL A 137 5.45 4.52 11.44
CA VAL A 137 6.60 4.62 10.51
C VAL A 137 7.60 3.47 10.61
N HIS A 138 7.77 2.89 11.80
CA HIS A 138 8.68 1.76 12.04
C HIS A 138 8.12 0.41 11.58
N LEU A 139 6.81 0.32 11.32
CA LEU A 139 6.12 -0.85 10.76
C LEU A 139 5.88 -0.73 9.26
N GLN A 140 6.00 0.47 8.68
CA GLN A 140 5.93 0.64 7.23
C GLN A 140 7.14 -0.02 6.55
N THR A 141 6.87 -1.03 5.72
CA THR A 141 7.88 -1.74 4.92
C THR A 141 7.54 -1.68 3.42
N GLU A 142 8.52 -2.02 2.57
CA GLU A 142 8.28 -2.12 1.12
C GLU A 142 7.21 -3.19 0.82
N GLU A 143 7.16 -4.29 1.57
CA GLU A 143 6.14 -5.34 1.40
C GLU A 143 4.73 -4.82 1.66
N LEU A 144 4.53 -4.01 2.71
CA LEU A 144 3.25 -3.36 2.97
C LEU A 144 2.91 -2.31 1.90
N ALA A 145 3.91 -1.57 1.40
CA ALA A 145 3.70 -0.62 0.31
C ALA A 145 3.25 -1.34 -0.97
N LEU A 146 3.89 -2.47 -1.31
CA LEU A 146 3.51 -3.32 -2.45
C LEU A 146 2.08 -3.85 -2.30
N MET A 147 1.69 -4.25 -1.09
CA MET A 147 0.31 -4.66 -0.81
C MET A 147 -0.65 -3.48 -1.03
N ALA A 148 -0.35 -2.32 -0.46
CA ALA A 148 -1.21 -1.15 -0.52
C ALA A 148 -1.50 -0.69 -1.96
N VAL A 149 -0.46 -0.60 -2.79
CA VAL A 149 -0.62 -0.14 -4.19
C VAL A 149 -1.32 -1.17 -5.07
N ARG A 150 -1.24 -2.47 -4.75
CA ARG A 150 -2.01 -3.50 -5.46
C ARG A 150 -3.49 -3.43 -5.11
N THR A 151 -3.81 -3.08 -3.87
CA THR A 151 -5.20 -2.96 -3.41
C THR A 151 -5.87 -1.68 -3.91
N SER A 152 -5.18 -0.53 -3.80
CA SER A 152 -5.81 0.80 -4.01
C SER A 152 -5.02 1.72 -4.96
N GLY A 153 -4.08 1.19 -5.74
CA GLY A 153 -3.29 1.94 -6.71
C GLY A 153 -2.27 2.90 -6.08
N ASN A 154 -1.58 3.69 -6.91
CA ASN A 154 -0.50 4.58 -6.45
C ASN A 154 -0.99 5.83 -5.69
N ALA A 155 -2.30 6.07 -5.59
CA ALA A 155 -2.85 7.18 -4.81
C ALA A 155 -2.43 7.08 -3.33
N VAL A 156 -2.30 5.87 -2.81
CA VAL A 156 -1.91 5.59 -1.42
C VAL A 156 -0.53 6.16 -1.06
N LEU A 157 0.37 6.32 -2.04
CA LEU A 157 1.73 6.81 -1.84
C LEU A 157 1.81 8.34 -1.79
N LEU A 158 0.71 9.05 -2.07
CA LEU A 158 0.65 10.52 -1.97
C LEU A 158 0.57 10.99 -0.52
N HIS A 159 0.18 10.10 0.40
CA HIS A 159 0.05 10.43 1.82
C HIS A 159 1.40 10.77 2.45
N ARG A 160 1.47 11.92 3.12
CA ARG A 160 2.69 12.43 3.77
C ARG A 160 3.24 11.53 4.88
N SER A 161 2.39 10.70 5.47
CA SER A 161 2.79 9.75 6.51
C SER A 161 3.45 8.49 5.95
N VAL A 162 3.32 8.24 4.64
CA VAL A 162 3.98 7.13 3.97
C VAL A 162 5.44 7.52 3.70
N ARG A 163 6.35 6.73 4.27
CA ARG A 163 7.80 6.92 4.15
C ARG A 163 8.26 7.00 2.70
N GLU A 164 9.20 7.91 2.43
CA GLU A 164 9.74 8.11 1.08
C GLU A 164 10.66 6.97 0.63
N ASP A 165 11.40 6.34 1.55
CA ASP A 165 12.37 5.31 1.22
C ASP A 165 11.74 3.98 0.77
N ILE A 166 10.45 3.76 1.05
CA ILE A 166 9.67 2.61 0.58
C ILE A 166 8.96 2.88 -0.77
N LYS A 167 9.00 4.11 -1.28
CA LYS A 167 8.38 4.49 -2.57
C LYS A 167 9.32 4.17 -3.74
N THR A 168 9.65 2.90 -3.91
CA THR A 168 10.59 2.44 -4.94
C THR A 168 9.92 2.30 -6.31
N GLU A 169 10.71 2.26 -7.38
CA GLU A 169 10.20 1.97 -8.74
C GLU A 169 9.36 0.69 -8.77
N LYS A 170 9.81 -0.35 -8.05
CA LYS A 170 9.11 -1.63 -7.92
C LYS A 170 7.72 -1.45 -7.31
N VAL A 171 7.58 -0.62 -6.29
CA VAL A 171 6.27 -0.30 -5.69
C VAL A 171 5.39 0.46 -6.67
N TYR A 172 5.89 1.53 -7.29
CA TYR A 172 5.11 2.28 -8.27
C TYR A 172 4.60 1.41 -9.43
N MET A 173 5.44 0.52 -9.93
CA MET A 173 5.08 -0.42 -10.99
C MET A 173 4.04 -1.44 -10.54
N ALA A 174 4.08 -1.88 -9.29
CA ALA A 174 3.09 -2.82 -8.75
C ALA A 174 1.68 -2.23 -8.67
N GLY A 175 1.54 -0.90 -8.59
CA GLY A 175 0.24 -0.21 -8.60
C GLY A 175 -0.32 0.10 -9.99
N MET A 176 0.39 -0.25 -11.06
CA MET A 176 0.00 0.03 -12.46
C MET A 176 -0.67 -1.19 -13.11
N GLU A 177 -1.89 -1.52 -12.70
CA GLU A 177 -2.68 -2.61 -13.30
C GLU A 177 -3.52 -2.13 -14.50
N GLU A 178 -3.99 -3.06 -15.33
CA GLU A 178 -4.84 -2.74 -16.47
C GLU A 178 -6.10 -1.99 -16.02
N GLY A 179 -6.46 -0.90 -16.71
CA GLY A 179 -7.58 -0.03 -16.32
C GLY A 179 -7.26 1.02 -15.23
N CYS A 180 -6.15 0.89 -14.49
CA CYS A 180 -5.78 1.82 -13.42
C CYS A 180 -4.87 2.98 -13.88
N PHE A 181 -5.19 3.65 -15.00
CA PHE A 181 -4.30 4.69 -15.56
C PHE A 181 -4.00 5.85 -14.59
N GLN A 182 -4.90 6.14 -13.65
CA GLN A 182 -4.68 7.16 -12.62
C GLN A 182 -3.47 6.82 -11.75
N SER A 183 -3.18 5.53 -11.52
CA SER A 183 -1.99 5.11 -10.78
C SER A 183 -0.70 5.61 -11.43
N PHE A 184 -0.61 5.65 -12.76
CA PHE A 184 0.54 6.25 -13.44
C PHE A 184 0.62 7.76 -13.19
N LEU A 185 -0.52 8.46 -13.24
CA LEU A 185 -0.59 9.91 -13.03
C LEU A 185 -0.27 10.33 -11.59
N HIS A 186 -0.53 9.46 -10.61
CA HIS A 186 -0.16 9.67 -9.21
C HIS A 186 1.34 9.50 -8.95
N ILE A 187 2.11 8.90 -9.86
CA ILE A 187 3.57 8.86 -9.73
C ILE A 187 4.11 10.27 -9.95
N PRO A 188 4.88 10.85 -9.01
CA PRO A 188 5.49 12.16 -9.18
C PRO A 188 6.37 12.21 -10.46
N PRO A 189 6.37 13.32 -11.22
CA PRO A 189 7.13 13.39 -12.48
C PRO A 189 8.62 13.05 -12.35
N ASP A 190 9.26 13.41 -11.24
CA ASP A 190 10.66 13.10 -10.92
C ASP A 190 10.91 11.61 -10.61
N ARG A 191 9.85 10.85 -10.33
CA ARG A 191 9.88 9.39 -10.09
C ARG A 191 9.45 8.56 -11.30
N ARG A 192 8.98 9.19 -12.38
CA ARG A 192 8.61 8.50 -13.64
C ARG A 192 9.86 8.14 -14.44
N THR A 193 10.47 7.01 -14.10
CA THR A 193 11.63 6.47 -14.82
C THR A 193 11.28 6.10 -16.26
N PRO A 194 12.27 5.96 -17.16
CA PRO A 194 12.03 5.47 -18.52
C PRO A 194 11.29 4.12 -18.56
N GLU A 195 11.61 3.23 -17.63
CA GLU A 195 10.98 1.92 -17.47
C GLU A 195 9.49 2.05 -17.07
N ILE A 196 9.16 2.89 -16.09
CA ILE A 196 7.76 3.21 -15.73
C ILE A 196 7.00 3.78 -16.93
N CYS A 197 7.61 4.74 -17.63
CA CYS A 197 7.00 5.38 -18.78
C CYS A 197 6.74 4.39 -19.92
N LEU A 198 7.65 3.44 -20.14
CA LEU A 198 7.46 2.38 -21.13
C LEU A 198 6.28 1.48 -20.75
N VAL A 199 6.19 1.07 -19.49
CA VAL A 199 5.04 0.27 -19.02
C VAL A 199 3.74 1.05 -19.17
N ALA A 200 3.72 2.34 -18.83
CA ALA A 200 2.56 3.21 -19.02
C ALA A 200 2.12 3.30 -20.49
N GLU A 201 3.06 3.41 -21.44
CA GLU A 201 2.76 3.38 -22.89
C GLU A 201 2.08 2.08 -23.33
N LYS A 202 2.50 0.94 -22.76
CA LYS A 202 1.95 -0.37 -23.12
C LYS A 202 0.58 -0.61 -22.50
N LEU A 203 0.37 -0.19 -21.25
CA LEU A 203 -0.88 -0.38 -20.53
C LEU A 203 -1.94 0.67 -20.89
N TYR A 204 -1.53 1.92 -21.10
CA TYR A 204 -2.44 3.07 -21.26
C TYR A 204 -2.07 3.93 -22.50
N PRO A 205 -1.95 3.33 -23.70
CA PRO A 205 -1.46 4.04 -24.89
C PRO A 205 -2.31 5.27 -25.26
N ASP A 206 -3.62 5.22 -25.04
CA ASP A 206 -4.50 6.35 -25.36
C ASP A 206 -4.35 7.49 -24.35
N VAL A 207 -4.06 7.19 -23.08
CA VAL A 207 -3.77 8.19 -22.05
C VAL A 207 -2.46 8.90 -22.36
N VAL A 208 -1.42 8.14 -22.70
CA VAL A 208 -0.11 8.73 -23.06
C VAL A 208 -0.22 9.57 -24.34
N ARG A 209 -0.98 9.11 -25.35
CA ARG A 209 -1.24 9.88 -26.57
C ARG A 209 -2.02 11.16 -26.31
N ALA A 210 -3.04 11.11 -25.45
CA ALA A 210 -3.85 12.28 -25.11
C ALA A 210 -3.10 13.27 -24.19
N ARG A 211 -2.12 12.78 -23.42
CA ARG A 211 -1.34 13.57 -22.45
C ARG A 211 0.15 13.26 -22.57
N PRO A 212 0.83 13.67 -23.66
CA PRO A 212 2.26 13.42 -23.84
C PRO A 212 3.10 14.07 -22.72
N ASP A 213 2.61 15.14 -22.11
CA ASP A 213 3.23 15.81 -20.97
C ASP A 213 3.28 14.98 -19.68
N SER A 214 2.56 13.85 -19.63
CA SER A 214 2.68 12.89 -18.54
C SER A 214 4.00 12.12 -18.54
N ILE A 215 4.69 12.02 -19.68
CA ILE A 215 6.02 11.43 -19.78
C ILE A 215 7.04 12.56 -19.59
N PRO A 216 7.98 12.51 -18.62
CA PRO A 216 8.94 13.59 -18.41
C PRO A 216 9.76 13.92 -19.66
N GLU A 217 10.11 15.19 -19.87
CA GLU A 217 10.85 15.63 -21.07
C GLU A 217 12.18 14.88 -21.24
N ALA A 218 12.93 14.66 -20.16
CA ALA A 218 14.16 13.88 -20.17
C ALA A 218 13.95 12.42 -20.64
N VAL A 219 12.77 11.86 -20.39
CA VAL A 219 12.41 10.52 -20.87
C VAL A 219 12.04 10.57 -22.36
N ARG A 220 11.22 11.53 -22.78
CA ARG A 220 10.77 11.66 -24.19
C ARG A 220 11.90 11.95 -25.16
N ASN A 221 12.88 12.76 -24.75
CA ASN A 221 13.95 13.26 -25.61
C ASN A 221 15.29 12.53 -25.39
N GLY A 222 15.38 11.68 -24.37
CA GLY A 222 16.60 10.94 -24.05
C GLY A 222 16.74 9.66 -24.87
N CYS A 223 17.97 9.16 -25.01
CA CYS A 223 18.21 7.80 -25.51
C CYS A 223 18.09 6.80 -24.35
N ASN A 224 16.89 6.24 -24.16
CA ASN A 224 16.58 5.34 -23.05
C ASN A 224 15.65 4.20 -23.52
N ILE A 225 15.20 3.36 -22.60
CA ILE A 225 14.35 2.20 -22.92
C ILE A 225 12.98 2.62 -23.52
N TYR A 226 12.44 3.77 -23.13
CA TYR A 226 11.15 4.28 -23.61
C TYR A 226 11.24 4.70 -25.07
N THR A 227 12.20 5.57 -25.41
CA THR A 227 12.43 6.03 -26.78
C THR A 227 12.89 4.89 -27.69
N LEU A 228 13.70 3.95 -27.16
CA LEU A 228 14.03 2.72 -27.87
C LEU A 228 12.79 1.90 -28.21
N GLY A 229 11.87 1.72 -27.26
CA GLY A 229 10.63 0.98 -27.48
C GLY A 229 9.79 1.59 -28.60
N ASN A 230 9.60 2.91 -28.56
CA ASN A 230 8.85 3.63 -29.59
C ASN A 230 9.51 3.54 -30.97
N LEU A 231 10.84 3.67 -31.04
CA LEU A 231 11.58 3.53 -32.28
C LEU A 231 11.52 2.09 -32.82
N LEU A 232 11.65 1.10 -31.93
CA LEU A 232 11.60 -0.30 -32.27
C LEU A 232 10.27 -0.65 -32.95
N GLU A 233 9.15 -0.26 -32.34
CA GLU A 233 7.81 -0.53 -32.90
C GLU A 233 7.55 0.25 -34.18
N LYS A 234 8.00 1.51 -34.26
CA LYS A 234 7.87 2.32 -35.48
C LYS A 234 8.67 1.72 -36.65
N ALA A 235 9.87 1.21 -36.38
CA ALA A 235 10.74 0.65 -37.40
C ALA A 235 10.31 -0.75 -37.84
N SER A 236 9.79 -1.57 -36.92
CA SER A 236 9.33 -2.93 -37.26
C SER A 236 7.88 -2.99 -37.74
N GLY A 237 7.04 -2.04 -37.35
CA GLY A 237 5.58 -2.12 -37.53
C GLY A 237 4.92 -3.14 -36.60
N GLU A 238 5.66 -3.71 -35.65
CA GLU A 238 5.19 -4.71 -34.68
C GLU A 238 5.06 -4.06 -33.29
N ARG A 239 4.15 -4.57 -32.43
CA ARG A 239 4.06 -4.15 -31.02
C ARG A 239 4.79 -5.13 -30.12
N PHE A 240 5.43 -4.61 -29.07
CA PHE A 240 6.19 -5.41 -28.10
C PHE A 240 5.79 -5.06 -26.67
N ASP A 241 5.75 -6.08 -25.81
CA ASP A 241 5.63 -5.88 -24.38
C ASP A 241 6.90 -5.21 -23.80
N ALA A 242 6.76 -4.57 -22.64
CA ALA A 242 7.86 -3.86 -21.99
C ALA A 242 9.04 -4.78 -21.65
N GLY A 243 8.80 -6.06 -21.34
CA GLY A 243 9.83 -7.05 -21.07
C GLY A 243 10.66 -7.38 -22.32
N THR A 244 10.03 -7.49 -23.48
CA THR A 244 10.70 -7.69 -24.77
C THR A 244 11.57 -6.48 -25.12
N VAL A 245 11.05 -5.26 -24.97
CA VAL A 245 11.82 -4.03 -25.17
C VAL A 245 13.02 -3.96 -24.22
N LYS A 246 12.83 -4.33 -22.94
CA LYS A 246 13.91 -4.39 -21.94
C LYS A 246 15.03 -5.34 -22.35
N ARG A 247 14.69 -6.56 -22.81
CA ARG A 247 15.69 -7.51 -23.32
C ARG A 247 16.50 -6.91 -24.47
N VAL A 248 15.85 -6.23 -25.42
CA VAL A 248 16.53 -5.57 -26.53
C VAL A 248 17.43 -4.45 -26.04
N TYR A 249 16.96 -3.61 -25.11
CA TYR A 249 17.74 -2.53 -24.52
C TYR A 249 18.98 -3.04 -23.78
N GLU A 250 18.91 -4.23 -23.17
CA GLU A 250 20.04 -4.95 -22.58
C GLU A 250 20.99 -5.59 -23.62
N GLY A 251 20.72 -5.45 -24.92
CA GLY A 251 21.56 -5.92 -26.02
C GLY A 251 21.25 -7.33 -26.49
N LYS A 252 20.16 -7.96 -26.01
CA LYS A 252 19.74 -9.28 -26.49
C LYS A 252 19.19 -9.17 -27.92
N PRO A 253 19.48 -10.16 -28.78
CA PRO A 253 18.97 -10.16 -30.14
C PRO A 253 17.46 -10.34 -30.18
N LEU A 254 16.81 -9.66 -31.13
CA LEU A 254 15.40 -9.82 -31.45
C LEU A 254 15.26 -10.04 -32.96
N ARG A 255 14.54 -11.09 -33.35
CA ARG A 255 14.17 -11.32 -34.75
C ARG A 255 12.88 -10.58 -35.04
N VAL A 256 12.85 -9.81 -36.13
CA VAL A 256 11.70 -9.02 -36.57
C VAL A 256 11.40 -9.34 -38.03
N LYS A 257 10.11 -9.32 -38.39
CA LYS A 257 9.68 -9.67 -39.76
C LYS A 257 10.13 -8.62 -40.77
N GLN A 258 10.13 -7.37 -40.33
CA GLN A 258 10.52 -6.21 -41.11
C GLN A 258 11.23 -5.22 -40.19
N PHE A 259 12.18 -4.47 -40.73
CA PHE A 259 12.82 -3.38 -40.02
C PHE A 259 13.21 -2.25 -40.98
N THR A 260 12.65 -1.07 -40.75
CA THR A 260 12.89 0.12 -41.57
C THR A 260 14.12 0.86 -41.05
N THR A 261 15.12 1.06 -41.91
CA THR A 261 16.35 1.80 -41.60
C THR A 261 16.48 3.02 -42.54
N PRO A 262 17.33 4.01 -42.23
CA PRO A 262 17.61 5.11 -43.16
C PRO A 262 18.16 4.67 -44.52
N THR A 263 18.69 3.45 -44.61
CA THR A 263 19.24 2.85 -45.83
C THR A 263 18.27 1.97 -46.60
N GLY A 264 17.05 1.77 -46.10
CA GLY A 264 16.04 0.90 -46.70
C GLY A 264 15.39 -0.05 -45.70
N VAL A 265 14.49 -0.88 -46.22
CA VAL A 265 13.75 -1.88 -45.44
C VAL A 265 14.49 -3.22 -45.47
N MET A 266 14.60 -3.85 -44.30
CA MET A 266 15.15 -5.20 -44.13
C MET A 266 14.02 -6.16 -43.77
N ASN A 267 14.02 -7.35 -44.36
CA ASN A 267 13.04 -8.40 -44.06
C ASN A 267 13.70 -9.54 -43.31
N ASP A 268 12.95 -10.17 -42.40
CA ASP A 268 13.35 -11.31 -41.59
C ASP A 268 14.77 -11.20 -41.01
N THR A 269 15.00 -10.15 -40.23
CA THR A 269 16.34 -9.79 -39.74
C THR A 269 16.43 -9.87 -38.22
N VAL A 270 17.66 -10.03 -37.73
CA VAL A 270 17.97 -10.00 -36.30
C VAL A 270 18.60 -8.66 -35.96
N ILE A 271 17.97 -7.94 -35.05
CA ILE A 271 18.45 -6.66 -34.53
C ILE A 271 19.03 -6.83 -33.13
N ARG A 272 20.02 -6.00 -32.79
CA ARG A 272 20.58 -5.85 -31.44
C ARG A 272 20.72 -4.37 -31.13
N PHE A 273 20.54 -3.96 -29.88
CA PHE A 273 20.83 -2.58 -29.47
C PHE A 273 22.17 -2.49 -28.74
N SER A 274 22.98 -1.49 -29.07
CA SER A 274 24.22 -1.18 -28.37
C SER A 274 24.04 0.08 -27.54
N LYS A 275 24.06 -0.06 -26.21
CA LYS A 275 24.02 1.09 -25.28
C LYS A 275 25.21 2.03 -25.47
N GLU A 276 26.41 1.47 -25.67
CA GLU A 276 27.65 2.23 -25.90
C GLU A 276 27.55 3.20 -27.07
N ASN A 277 26.92 2.74 -28.16
CA ASN A 277 26.80 3.52 -29.40
C ASN A 277 25.43 4.18 -29.55
N SER A 278 24.51 3.93 -28.62
CA SER A 278 23.10 4.32 -28.66
C SER A 278 22.43 3.96 -29.99
N ARG A 279 22.72 2.77 -30.53
CA ARG A 279 22.34 2.42 -31.92
C ARG A 279 21.92 0.96 -32.07
N PHE A 280 20.95 0.72 -32.95
CA PHE A 280 20.66 -0.62 -33.46
C PHE A 280 21.80 -1.14 -34.35
N GLN A 281 22.09 -2.43 -34.22
CA GLN A 281 23.02 -3.23 -35.01
C GLN A 281 22.21 -4.34 -35.68
N TYR A 282 22.47 -4.59 -36.96
CA TYR A 282 21.73 -5.54 -37.79
C TYR A 282 22.63 -6.08 -38.91
N ASP A 283 22.38 -7.33 -39.33
CA ASP A 283 23.17 -7.98 -40.38
C ASP A 283 22.60 -7.65 -41.77
N GLN A 284 23.41 -7.10 -42.67
CA GLN A 284 22.99 -6.86 -44.05
C GLN A 284 23.12 -8.15 -44.90
N PRO A 285 22.08 -8.53 -45.67
CA PRO A 285 22.13 -9.73 -46.52
C PRO A 285 23.07 -9.61 -47.74
N HIS A 286 23.51 -8.40 -48.12
CA HIS A 286 24.43 -8.20 -49.25
C HIS A 286 25.54 -7.18 -48.96
N LYS A 287 26.55 -7.62 -48.20
CA LYS A 287 27.96 -7.25 -48.38
C LYS A 287 28.80 -7.99 -47.33
N ASN A 288 29.86 -8.65 -47.79
CA ASN A 288 30.88 -9.37 -47.01
C ASN A 288 31.72 -8.46 -46.08
N ARG A 289 31.10 -7.49 -45.41
CA ARG A 289 31.71 -6.58 -44.45
C ARG A 289 30.65 -6.14 -43.46
N MET A 290 30.90 -6.37 -42.16
CA MET A 290 30.17 -5.73 -41.06
C MET A 290 30.27 -4.21 -41.21
N ILE A 291 29.29 -3.58 -41.83
CA ILE A 291 29.16 -2.12 -41.82
C ILE A 291 28.26 -1.81 -40.62
N LYS A 292 28.88 -1.40 -39.50
CA LYS A 292 28.18 -0.87 -38.32
C LYS A 292 27.50 0.45 -38.67
N ARG A 293 26.32 0.40 -39.29
CA ARG A 293 25.40 1.54 -39.37
C ARG A 293 24.28 1.28 -38.40
N GLY A 294 23.85 2.32 -37.71
CA GLY A 294 22.82 2.16 -36.70
C GLY A 294 21.94 3.38 -36.59
N MET A 295 20.72 3.15 -36.11
CA MET A 295 19.70 4.17 -35.89
C MET A 295 19.66 4.51 -34.40
N LYS A 296 19.69 5.81 -34.06
CA LYS A 296 19.59 6.26 -32.67
C LYS A 296 18.12 6.39 -32.27
N PRO A 297 17.73 5.91 -31.06
CA PRO A 297 16.50 6.29 -30.39
C PRO A 297 16.36 7.81 -30.24
#